data_AF-A0A957IPE0-F1
#
_entry.id   AF-A0A957IPE0-F1
#
_cell.length_a   1.000
_cell.length_b   1.000
_cell.length_c   1.000
_cell.angle_alpha   90.00
_cell.angle_beta   90.00
_cell.angle_gamma   90.00
#
_symmetry.space_group_name_H-M   'P 1'
#
loop_
_entity.id
_entity.type
_entity.pdbx_description
1 polymer ?
#
loop_
_entity_poly.entity_id
_entity_poly.type
_entity_poly.pdbx_seq_one_letter_code
_entity_poly.pdbx_strand_id
1 'polypeptide(L)'
;LLLPRRHVLHLPDLSAAERDALAAILKQVLTYYDNLFETSFPYSMGWHGAPFSLGSSAQADPGYWQLHAHFYPPLLRSATVKKFMVGYEMLGEAQRDLTAEQAAARLRALPDVHYKQR
;
A
#
# COMPACT_ATOMS: atom_id res chain seq x y z
N LEU A 1 -2.73 1.74 -1.43
CA LEU A 1 -3.41 1.99 -0.15
C LEU A 1 -4.15 0.71 0.23
N LEU A 2 -3.92 0.22 1.44
CA LEU A 2 -4.64 -0.92 2.05
C LEU A 2 -5.27 -0.43 3.35
N LEU A 3 -6.56 -0.69 3.58
CA LEU A 3 -7.27 -0.28 4.79
C LEU A 3 -8.33 -1.32 5.18
N PRO A 4 -8.65 -1.46 6.48
CA PRO A 4 -9.82 -2.24 6.90
C PRO A 4 -11.10 -1.49 6.52
N ARG A 5 -12.18 -2.26 6.27
CA ARG A 5 -13.50 -1.69 5.97
C ARG A 5 -14.21 -1.13 7.21
N ARG A 6 -13.97 -1.76 8.36
CA ARG A 6 -14.42 -1.26 9.66
C ARG A 6 -13.56 -0.07 10.06
N HIS A 7 -14.14 0.84 10.83
CA HIS A 7 -13.39 1.90 11.50
C HIS A 7 -12.44 1.30 12.55
N VAL A 8 -11.14 1.53 12.38
CA VAL A 8 -10.05 0.95 13.22
C VAL A 8 -8.99 2.01 13.43
N LEU A 9 -8.60 2.28 14.68
CA LEU A 9 -7.63 3.34 14.99
C LEU A 9 -6.18 2.85 14.89
N HIS A 10 -5.89 1.67 15.44
CA HIS A 10 -4.54 1.10 15.50
C HIS A 10 -4.51 -0.35 15.01
N LEU A 11 -3.33 -0.80 14.59
CA LEU A 11 -3.12 -2.19 14.14
C LEU A 11 -3.51 -3.25 15.18
N PRO A 12 -3.25 -3.08 16.49
CA PRO A 12 -3.69 -4.04 17.52
C PRO A 12 -5.21 -4.17 17.66
N ASP A 13 -5.98 -3.17 17.24
CA ASP A 13 -7.45 -3.12 17.36
C ASP A 13 -8.16 -4.00 16.31
N LEU A 14 -7.41 -4.69 15.46
CA LEU A 14 -7.94 -5.71 14.55
C LEU A 14 -8.33 -6.98 15.32
N SER A 15 -9.54 -7.47 15.06
CA SER A 15 -10.01 -8.77 15.52
C SER A 15 -9.21 -9.92 14.90
N ALA A 16 -9.31 -11.12 15.46
CA ALA A 16 -8.63 -12.31 14.91
C ALA A 16 -8.98 -12.55 13.43
N ALA A 17 -10.27 -12.48 13.08
CA ALA A 17 -10.73 -12.66 11.71
C ALA A 17 -10.19 -11.57 10.76
N GLU A 18 -10.07 -10.32 11.22
CA GLU A 18 -9.49 -9.24 10.42
C GLU A 18 -7.98 -9.39 10.22
N ARG A 19 -7.27 -9.98 11.19
CA ARG A 19 -5.83 -10.30 11.06
C ARG A 19 -5.61 -11.40 10.03
N ASP A 20 -6.44 -12.44 10.03
CA ASP A 20 -6.38 -13.51 9.03
C ASP A 20 -6.72 -12.98 7.63
N ALA A 21 -7.78 -12.17 7.52
CA ALA A 21 -8.14 -11.50 6.27
C ALA A 21 -7.04 -10.55 5.78
N LEU A 22 -6.36 -9.83 6.69
CA LEU A 22 -5.23 -8.98 6.37
C LEU A 22 -4.06 -9.79 5.78
N ALA A 23 -3.71 -10.94 6.38
CA ALA A 23 -2.67 -11.80 5.86
C ALA A 23 -3.01 -12.33 4.45
N ALA A 24 -4.26 -12.75 4.24
CA ALA A 24 -4.74 -13.23 2.95
C ALA A 24 -4.66 -12.14 1.86
N ILE A 25 -5.15 -10.93 2.13
CA ILE A 25 -5.14 -9.84 1.14
C ILE A 25 -3.72 -9.32 0.89
N LEU A 26 -2.85 -9.30 1.90
CA LEU A 26 -1.43 -8.94 1.70
C LEU A 26 -0.76 -9.92 0.75
N LYS A 27 -0.94 -11.24 0.95
CA LYS A 27 -0.39 -12.26 0.04
C LYS A 27 -0.88 -12.02 -1.39
N GLN A 28 -2.16 -11.75 -1.57
CA GLN A 28 -2.75 -11.52 -2.89
C GLN A 28 -2.18 -10.25 -3.56
N VAL A 29 -2.14 -9.11 -2.85
CA VAL A 29 -1.59 -7.85 -3.38
C VAL A 29 -0.12 -7.98 -3.75
N LEU A 30 0.69 -8.60 -2.88
CA LEU A 30 2.12 -8.80 -3.15
C LEU A 30 2.36 -9.77 -4.31
N THR A 31 1.49 -10.77 -4.49
CA THR A 31 1.52 -11.65 -5.65
C THR A 31 1.26 -10.88 -6.94
N TYR A 32 0.29 -9.96 -6.95
CA TYR A 32 0.05 -9.09 -8.11
C TYR A 32 1.23 -8.17 -8.41
N TYR A 33 1.93 -7.67 -7.39
CA TYR A 33 3.13 -6.87 -7.61
C TYR A 33 4.24 -7.68 -8.27
N ASP A 34 4.55 -8.87 -7.77
CA ASP A 34 5.60 -9.70 -8.35
C ASP A 34 5.24 -10.17 -9.77
N ASN A 35 3.96 -10.46 -10.01
CA ASN A 35 3.46 -10.87 -11.32
C ASN A 35 3.49 -9.74 -12.37
N LEU A 36 3.49 -8.46 -11.96
CA LEU A 36 3.39 -7.34 -12.90
C LEU A 36 4.56 -7.28 -13.88
N PHE A 37 5.77 -7.61 -13.42
CA PHE A 37 6.99 -7.67 -14.23
C PHE A 37 7.78 -8.96 -14.02
N GLU A 38 7.14 -10.00 -13.47
CA GLU A 38 7.71 -11.33 -13.18
C GLU A 38 9.08 -11.27 -12.48
N THR A 39 9.16 -10.43 -11.45
CA THR A 39 10.34 -10.22 -10.63
C THR A 39 9.95 -10.01 -9.19
N SER A 40 10.91 -10.13 -8.26
CA SER A 40 10.70 -9.69 -6.87
C SER A 40 10.50 -8.17 -6.88
N PHE A 41 9.28 -7.71 -6.63
CA PHE A 41 8.90 -6.32 -6.82
C PHE A 41 9.36 -5.47 -5.63
N PRO A 42 10.26 -4.48 -5.83
CA PRO A 42 10.74 -3.65 -4.74
C PRO A 42 9.69 -2.63 -4.30
N TYR A 43 9.61 -2.35 -3.00
CA TYR A 43 8.76 -1.29 -2.45
C TYR A 43 9.26 -0.85 -1.07
N SER A 44 8.89 0.38 -0.69
CA SER A 44 8.81 0.78 0.71
C SER A 44 7.35 0.72 1.16
N MET A 45 7.09 0.17 2.34
CA MET A 45 5.74 0.13 2.91
C MET A 45 5.75 0.46 4.40
N GLY A 46 4.61 0.91 4.91
CA GLY A 46 4.46 1.26 6.32
C GLY A 46 2.99 1.42 6.71
N TRP A 47 2.75 1.38 8.03
CA TRP A 47 1.44 1.51 8.65
C TRP A 47 1.27 2.87 9.30
N HIS A 48 0.13 3.49 9.07
CA HIS A 48 -0.31 4.69 9.79
C HIS A 48 -1.59 4.35 10.57
N GLY A 49 -1.59 4.67 11.86
CA GLY A 49 -2.74 4.61 12.75
C GLY A 49 -2.72 5.83 13.68
N ALA A 50 -3.71 5.92 14.56
CA ALA A 50 -3.78 7.03 15.51
C ALA A 50 -2.51 7.10 16.40
N PRO A 51 -2.01 8.31 16.74
CA PRO A 51 -0.93 8.46 17.69
C PRO A 51 -1.33 8.01 19.10
N PHE A 52 -0.48 7.20 19.75
CA PHE A 52 -0.71 6.72 21.12
C PHE A 52 -0.67 7.84 22.18
N SER A 53 -0.05 8.98 21.90
CA SER A 53 0.17 10.07 22.86
C SER A 53 -0.97 11.11 22.93
N LEU A 54 -2.01 11.01 22.09
CA LEU A 54 -3.14 11.96 22.11
C LEU A 54 -3.99 11.89 23.39
N GLY A 55 -3.79 10.86 24.23
CA GLY A 55 -4.50 10.69 25.49
C GLY A 55 -3.97 11.51 26.68
N SER A 56 -2.84 12.22 26.55
CA SER A 56 -2.25 13.02 27.65
C SER A 56 -2.58 14.52 27.59
N SER A 57 -3.01 15.04 26.44
CA SER A 57 -3.63 16.36 26.33
C SER A 57 -5.14 16.17 26.16
N ALA A 58 -5.94 16.71 27.08
CA ALA A 58 -7.37 16.46 27.21
C ALA A 58 -8.27 16.95 26.04
N GLN A 59 -7.74 17.17 24.83
CA GLN A 59 -8.41 17.92 23.76
C GLN A 59 -8.39 17.29 22.36
N ALA A 60 -7.82 16.10 22.14
CA ALA A 60 -7.83 15.47 20.83
C ALA A 60 -8.50 14.09 20.84
N ASP A 61 -9.76 14.04 20.39
CA ASP A 61 -10.45 12.79 20.07
C ASP A 61 -9.81 12.16 18.81
N PRO A 62 -9.19 10.97 18.88
CA PRO A 62 -8.61 10.32 17.71
C PRO A 62 -9.64 9.71 16.76
N GLY A 63 -10.95 9.86 17.00
CA GLY A 63 -12.04 9.24 16.23
C GLY A 63 -12.09 9.58 14.73
N TYR A 64 -11.28 10.52 14.25
CA TYR A 64 -11.10 10.82 12.82
C TYR A 64 -9.99 10.01 12.14
N TRP A 65 -9.20 9.24 12.90
CA TRP A 65 -8.13 8.40 12.35
C TRP A 65 -8.67 7.07 11.82
N GLN A 66 -8.11 6.63 10.70
CA GLN A 66 -8.35 5.30 10.15
C GLN A 66 -7.02 4.61 9.89
N LEU A 67 -6.85 3.40 10.41
CA LEU A 67 -5.71 2.54 10.15
C LEU A 67 -5.58 2.29 8.65
N HIS A 68 -4.38 2.48 8.10
CA HIS A 68 -4.10 2.14 6.72
C HIS A 68 -2.61 1.91 6.47
N ALA A 69 -2.29 1.18 5.40
CA ALA A 69 -0.93 0.97 4.93
C ALA A 69 -0.71 1.57 3.54
N HIS A 70 0.49 2.10 3.34
CA HIS A 70 0.97 2.61 2.06
C HIS A 70 2.01 1.67 1.47
N PHE A 71 2.00 1.58 0.14
CA PHE A 71 3.00 0.88 -0.65
C PHE A 71 3.51 1.86 -1.70
N TYR A 72 4.83 2.09 -1.72
CA TYR A 72 5.49 2.98 -2.66
C TYR A 72 6.55 2.21 -3.46
N PRO A 73 6.12 1.49 -4.51
CA PRO A 73 7.04 0.81 -5.41
C PRO A 73 7.67 1.76 -6.45
N PRO A 74 8.96 1.58 -6.82
CA PRO A 74 9.62 2.46 -7.77
C PRO A 74 9.50 1.99 -9.24
N LEU A 75 9.17 0.72 -9.52
CA LEU A 75 9.13 0.20 -10.90
C LEU A 75 7.96 0.81 -11.70
N LEU A 76 8.21 1.16 -12.97
CA LEU A 76 7.25 1.90 -13.80
C LEU A 76 6.89 1.17 -15.11
N ARG A 77 7.89 0.71 -15.87
CA ARG A 77 7.67 0.12 -17.21
C ARG A 77 8.08 -1.34 -17.34
N SER A 78 9.05 -1.78 -16.53
CA SER A 78 9.58 -3.15 -16.53
C SER A 78 10.33 -3.42 -15.23
N ALA A 79 10.87 -4.63 -15.08
CA ALA A 79 11.77 -5.00 -13.99
C ALA A 79 13.06 -4.13 -13.90
N THR A 80 13.43 -3.45 -14.98
CA THR A 80 14.67 -2.65 -15.08
C THR A 80 14.44 -1.16 -15.22
N VAL A 81 13.18 -0.71 -15.38
CA VAL A 81 12.84 0.71 -15.62
C VAL A 81 11.95 1.25 -14.51
N LYS A 82 12.53 2.15 -13.70
CA LYS A 82 11.90 2.76 -12.52
C LYS A 82 11.51 4.23 -12.73
N LYS A 83 10.55 4.71 -11.94
CA LYS A 83 10.28 6.15 -11.72
C LYS A 83 11.39 6.73 -10.84
N PHE A 84 11.85 7.92 -11.20
CA PHE A 84 12.74 8.74 -10.38
C PHE A 84 11.94 9.95 -9.92
N MET A 85 11.86 10.18 -8.61
CA MET A 85 11.30 11.41 -8.04
C MET A 85 12.46 12.37 -7.80
N VAL A 86 12.79 13.16 -8.83
CA VAL A 86 13.96 14.05 -8.86
C VAL A 86 13.58 15.35 -9.56
N GLY A 87 14.52 16.31 -9.69
CA GLY A 87 14.31 17.50 -10.52
C GLY A 87 13.10 18.32 -10.06
N TYR A 88 12.09 18.43 -10.93
CA TYR A 88 10.85 19.15 -10.60
C TYR A 88 10.16 18.59 -9.37
N GLU A 89 10.12 17.26 -9.19
CA GLU A 89 9.47 16.65 -8.01
C GLU A 89 10.18 16.95 -6.68
N MET A 90 11.45 17.37 -6.69
CA MET A 90 12.16 17.77 -5.47
C MET A 90 11.97 19.24 -5.10
N LEU A 91 11.59 20.09 -6.06
CA LEU A 91 11.56 21.56 -5.91
C LEU A 91 10.20 22.20 -6.27
N GLY A 92 9.23 21.40 -6.71
CA GLY A 92 7.89 21.83 -7.14
C GLY A 92 6.81 20.96 -6.53
N GLU A 93 6.34 19.96 -7.28
CA GLU A 93 5.27 19.04 -6.86
C GLU A 93 5.44 17.64 -7.44
N ALA A 94 4.72 16.66 -6.88
CA ALA A 94 4.77 15.29 -7.35
C ALA A 94 4.12 15.14 -8.74
N GLN A 95 4.79 14.43 -9.65
CA GLN A 95 4.31 14.18 -11.01
C GLN A 95 4.28 12.68 -11.33
N ARG A 96 3.27 12.27 -12.11
CA ARG A 96 3.11 10.89 -12.61
C ARG A 96 2.70 10.84 -14.09
N ASP A 97 3.26 9.89 -14.83
CA ASP A 97 2.93 9.66 -16.25
C ASP A 97 1.75 8.70 -16.44
N LEU A 98 1.56 7.78 -15.48
CA LEU A 98 0.53 6.75 -15.50
C LEU A 98 -0.64 7.18 -14.60
N THR A 99 -1.88 6.96 -15.03
CA THR A 99 -3.05 7.23 -14.16
C THR A 99 -3.30 6.13 -13.15
N ALA A 100 -3.95 6.48 -12.03
CA ALA A 100 -4.30 5.53 -11.00
C ALA A 100 -5.26 4.46 -11.54
N GLU A 101 -6.18 4.83 -12.43
CA GLU A 101 -7.14 3.95 -13.08
C GLU A 101 -6.43 2.94 -13.98
N GLN A 102 -5.46 3.42 -14.78
CA GLN A 102 -4.64 2.56 -15.64
C GLN A 102 -3.78 1.60 -14.81
N ALA A 103 -3.13 2.08 -13.75
CA ALA A 103 -2.33 1.24 -12.87
C ALA A 103 -3.19 0.16 -12.19
N ALA A 104 -4.36 0.55 -11.66
CA ALA A 104 -5.26 -0.38 -11.00
C ALA A 104 -5.87 -1.39 -11.98
N ALA A 105 -6.17 -0.99 -13.22
CA ALA A 105 -6.63 -1.91 -14.26
C ALA A 105 -5.58 -2.96 -14.61
N ARG A 106 -4.30 -2.56 -14.75
CA ARG A 106 -3.20 -3.50 -14.98
C ARG A 106 -3.05 -4.50 -13.85
N LEU A 107 -3.08 -4.05 -12.59
CA LEU A 107 -2.97 -4.95 -11.43
C LEU A 107 -4.13 -5.95 -11.36
N ARG A 108 -5.37 -5.52 -11.64
CA ARG A 108 -6.55 -6.41 -11.64
C ARG A 108 -6.53 -7.46 -12.75
N ALA A 109 -5.81 -7.22 -13.84
CA ALA A 109 -5.72 -8.15 -14.96
C ALA A 109 -4.72 -9.30 -14.73
N LEU A 110 -3.95 -9.27 -13.64
CA LEU A 110 -2.92 -10.27 -13.35
C LEU A 110 -3.51 -11.52 -12.66
N PRO A 111 -2.90 -12.70 -12.89
CA PRO A 111 -3.25 -13.92 -12.16
C PRO A 111 -2.99 -13.77 -10.65
N ASP A 112 -3.79 -14.48 -9.85
CA ASP A 112 -3.65 -14.60 -8.39
C ASP A 112 -2.65 -15.69 -7.96
N VAL A 113 -2.18 -16.51 -8.90
CA VAL A 113 -1.06 -17.45 -8.71
C VAL A 113 0.27 -16.76 -9.04
N HIS A 114 1.21 -16.81 -8.10
CA HIS A 114 2.54 -16.22 -8.25
C HIS A 114 3.29 -16.85 -9.43
N TYR A 115 4.00 -16.05 -10.23
CA TYR A 115 4.61 -16.49 -11.49
C TYR A 115 5.58 -17.67 -11.34
N LYS A 116 6.27 -17.77 -10.20
CA LYS A 116 7.14 -18.92 -9.85
C LYS A 116 6.41 -20.24 -9.56
N GLN A 117 5.08 -20.22 -9.47
CA GLN A 117 4.23 -21.40 -9.17
C GLN A 117 3.34 -21.78 -10.35
N ARG A 118 3.54 -21.15 -11.51
CA ARG A 118 2.86 -21.51 -12.76
C ARG A 118 3.53 -22.71 -13.43
#